data_AF-A0A9P5NLK2-F1
#
_entry.id   AF-A0A9P5NLK2-F1
#
_cell.length_a   1.000
_cell.length_b   1.000
_cell.length_c   1.000
_cell.angle_alpha   90.00
_cell.angle_beta   90.00
_cell.angle_gamma   90.00
#
_symmetry.space_group_name_H-M   'P 1'
#
loop_
_entity.id
_entity.type
_entity.pdbx_description
1 polymer ?
#
loop_
_entity_poly.entity_id
_entity_poly.type
_entity_poly.pdbx_seq_one_letter_code
_entity_poly.pdbx_strand_id
1 'polypeptide(L)'
;MQQSAETGELAAIKIAAERTLAKEEIHIEIKSKQLFGLLTKKKAYLENQGYMGIKDKKLLQATIACLRKKRKRIKVKYTPKNEQNNRQSKAKKLADEGALNPIPDIINTEIDIQLKITGVKLNTLTQASAYKMIREKEMEKYQERRQTKINLDLIKMTTKETFGKSPSTSMIWKSIKHKDISKNIRYFLWMAIHDAYMIGNNWEKPGFKSEFQQRSSCTNCNVTETMEHILTKCKASGQKEI
;
A
#
# COMPACT_ATOMS: atom_id res chain seq x y z
N MET A 1 9.50 -5.33 -6.80
CA MET A 1 9.33 -5.64 -5.36
C MET A 1 10.01 -4.53 -4.58
N GLN A 2 9.38 -3.92 -3.58
CA GLN A 2 10.03 -2.85 -2.82
C GLN A 2 10.98 -3.47 -1.80
N GLN A 3 12.27 -3.18 -1.90
CA GLN A 3 13.28 -3.76 -1.01
C GLN A 3 13.16 -3.21 0.41
N SER A 4 13.24 -4.10 1.38
CA SER A 4 13.26 -3.86 2.82
C SER A 4 14.06 -4.95 3.51
N ALA A 5 14.45 -4.72 4.77
CA ALA A 5 15.17 -5.72 5.55
C ALA A 5 14.38 -7.05 5.67
N GLU A 6 13.05 -6.97 5.86
CA GLU A 6 12.20 -8.18 5.96
C GLU A 6 12.09 -8.92 4.63
N THR A 7 11.99 -8.21 3.50
CA THR A 7 11.98 -8.86 2.18
C THR A 7 13.30 -9.55 1.87
N GLY A 8 14.43 -8.97 2.27
CA GLY A 8 15.75 -9.58 2.11
C GLY A 8 15.91 -10.83 2.97
N GLU A 9 15.42 -10.79 4.21
CA GLU A 9 15.41 -11.96 5.10
C GLU A 9 14.53 -13.09 4.52
N LEU A 10 13.33 -12.77 4.02
CA LEU A 10 12.44 -13.75 3.41
C LEU A 10 13.01 -14.36 2.11
N ALA A 11 13.72 -13.56 1.32
CA ALA A 11 14.46 -13.98 0.15
C ALA A 11 15.58 -14.97 0.50
N ALA A 12 16.40 -14.64 1.50
CA ALA A 12 17.48 -15.49 1.97
C ALA A 12 16.96 -16.85 2.45
N ILE A 13 15.84 -16.88 3.17
CA ILE A 13 15.17 -18.12 3.60
C ILE A 13 14.76 -18.97 2.40
N LYS A 14 14.18 -18.36 1.36
CA LYS A 14 13.79 -19.06 0.14
C LYS A 14 15.01 -19.68 -0.55
N ILE A 15 16.05 -18.90 -0.78
CA ILE A 15 17.28 -19.34 -1.45
C ILE A 15 17.96 -20.45 -0.66
N ALA A 16 18.04 -20.31 0.67
CA ALA A 16 18.57 -21.37 1.52
C ALA A 16 17.76 -22.66 1.39
N ALA A 17 16.43 -22.57 1.41
CA ALA A 17 15.56 -23.71 1.21
C ALA A 17 15.73 -24.35 -0.18
N GLU A 18 15.99 -23.58 -1.23
CA GLU A 18 16.22 -24.11 -2.58
C GLU A 18 17.58 -24.79 -2.74
N ARG A 19 18.63 -24.23 -2.11
CA ARG A 19 20.00 -24.75 -2.23
C ARG A 19 20.26 -26.00 -1.40
N THR A 20 19.58 -26.17 -0.27
CA THR A 20 19.72 -27.40 0.53
C THR A 20 19.01 -28.56 -0.15
N LEU A 21 19.50 -29.79 -0.02
CA LEU A 21 18.83 -30.96 -0.59
C LEU A 21 17.50 -31.25 0.14
N ALA A 22 16.55 -31.91 -0.52
CA ALA A 22 15.23 -32.19 0.07
C ALA A 22 15.27 -33.17 1.26
N LYS A 23 16.36 -33.95 1.37
CA LYS A 23 16.57 -35.00 2.38
C LYS A 23 17.41 -34.54 3.58
N GLU A 24 17.85 -33.29 3.62
CA GLU A 24 18.68 -32.73 4.68
C GLU A 24 17.83 -31.91 5.67
N GLU A 25 18.24 -31.87 6.93
CA GLU A 25 17.62 -30.98 7.92
C GLU A 25 18.09 -29.54 7.71
N ILE A 26 17.17 -28.57 7.88
CA ILE A 26 17.49 -27.14 7.76
C ILE A 26 17.18 -26.45 9.08
N HIS A 27 18.17 -25.75 9.62
CA HIS A 27 18.03 -24.88 10.78
C HIS A 27 18.12 -23.42 10.32
N ILE A 28 17.03 -22.68 10.47
CA ILE A 28 16.89 -21.28 10.03
C ILE A 28 16.81 -20.39 11.25
N GLU A 29 17.76 -19.48 11.40
CA GLU A 29 17.73 -18.42 12.42
C GLU A 29 17.17 -17.14 11.81
N ILE A 30 16.13 -16.59 12.41
CA ILE A 30 15.38 -15.42 11.93
C ILE A 30 15.45 -14.31 12.97
N LYS A 31 15.75 -13.10 12.53
CA LYS A 31 15.78 -11.86 13.30
C LYS A 31 14.41 -11.19 13.37
N SER A 32 13.59 -11.23 12.32
CA SER A 32 12.25 -10.64 12.37
C SER A 32 11.27 -11.53 13.14
N LYS A 33 10.80 -11.03 14.30
CA LYS A 33 9.74 -11.67 15.10
C LYS A 33 8.45 -11.82 14.28
N GLN A 34 8.17 -10.86 13.40
CA GLN A 34 7.03 -10.89 12.51
C GLN A 34 7.15 -12.04 11.50
N LEU A 35 8.27 -12.14 10.78
CA LEU A 35 8.50 -13.24 9.83
C LEU A 35 8.49 -14.60 10.52
N PHE A 36 9.10 -14.72 11.70
CA PHE A 36 9.04 -15.93 12.51
C PHE A 36 7.59 -16.35 12.77
N GLY A 37 6.74 -15.41 13.20
CA GLY A 37 5.32 -15.66 13.42
C GLY A 37 4.55 -16.06 12.15
N LEU A 38 4.88 -15.46 11.00
CA LEU A 38 4.27 -15.79 9.70
C LEU A 38 4.63 -17.20 9.24
N LEU A 39 5.90 -17.60 9.37
CA LEU A 39 6.40 -18.90 8.91
C LEU A 39 6.05 -20.07 9.83
N THR A 40 5.79 -19.80 11.11
CA THR A 40 5.52 -20.85 12.12
C THR A 40 4.04 -20.86 12.53
N LYS A 41 3.61 -19.87 13.31
CA LYS A 41 2.32 -19.87 14.02
C LYS A 41 1.13 -19.49 13.13
N LYS A 42 1.32 -18.59 12.18
CA LYS A 42 0.24 -18.01 11.38
C LYS A 42 0.08 -18.66 10.00
N LYS A 43 0.91 -19.65 9.65
CA LYS A 43 0.90 -20.27 8.31
C LYS A 43 -0.50 -20.71 7.87
N ALA A 44 -1.18 -21.52 8.67
CA ALA A 44 -2.52 -22.03 8.34
C ALA A 44 -3.55 -20.89 8.19
N TYR A 45 -3.48 -19.87 9.05
CA TYR A 45 -4.33 -18.70 8.95
C TYR A 45 -4.10 -17.92 7.64
N LEU A 46 -2.83 -17.67 7.28
CA LEU A 46 -2.48 -16.96 6.05
C LEU A 46 -2.97 -17.70 4.81
N GLU A 47 -2.82 -19.03 4.80
CA GLU A 47 -3.27 -19.90 3.72
C GLU A 47 -4.79 -19.88 3.57
N ASN A 48 -5.51 -19.99 4.70
CA ASN A 48 -6.97 -19.87 4.69
C ASN A 48 -7.43 -18.51 4.21
N GLN A 49 -6.72 -17.42 4.59
CA GLN A 49 -7.02 -16.05 4.19
C GLN A 49 -6.36 -15.64 2.86
N GLY A 50 -5.80 -16.58 2.09
CA GLY A 50 -5.28 -16.31 0.75
C GLY A 50 -4.17 -15.25 0.72
N TYR A 51 -3.47 -15.06 1.84
CA TYR A 51 -2.40 -14.06 2.01
C TYR A 51 -2.86 -12.61 1.78
N MET A 52 -4.15 -12.31 2.01
CA MET A 52 -4.71 -10.96 1.90
C MET A 52 -3.97 -9.94 2.78
N GLY A 53 -3.74 -8.74 2.25
CA GLY A 53 -3.11 -7.63 2.98
C GLY A 53 -1.64 -7.85 3.35
N ILE A 54 -1.02 -8.96 2.93
CA ILE A 54 0.39 -9.25 3.20
C ILE A 54 1.26 -8.55 2.17
N LYS A 55 2.15 -7.68 2.65
CA LYS A 55 3.21 -7.10 1.83
C LYS A 55 4.11 -8.22 1.30
N ASP A 56 4.48 -8.16 0.03
CA ASP A 56 5.33 -9.15 -0.64
C ASP A 56 4.74 -10.59 -0.64
N LYS A 57 3.40 -10.70 -0.68
CA LYS A 57 2.65 -11.97 -0.68
C LYS A 57 3.23 -13.05 -1.61
N LYS A 58 3.66 -12.67 -2.82
CA LYS A 58 4.21 -13.60 -3.82
C LYS A 58 5.48 -14.29 -3.31
N LEU A 59 6.41 -13.52 -2.73
CA LEU A 59 7.64 -14.06 -2.18
C LEU A 59 7.36 -14.96 -0.97
N LEU A 60 6.46 -14.54 -0.07
CA LEU A 60 6.09 -15.35 1.09
C LEU A 60 5.46 -16.69 0.70
N GLN A 61 4.54 -16.67 -0.28
CA GLN A 61 3.94 -17.88 -0.82
C GLN A 61 5.00 -18.82 -1.41
N ALA A 62 5.94 -18.28 -2.19
CA ALA A 62 7.03 -19.06 -2.78
C ALA A 62 7.94 -19.64 -1.69
N THR A 63 8.34 -18.87 -0.70
CA THR A 63 9.15 -19.35 0.43
C THR A 63 8.45 -20.47 1.19
N ILE A 64 7.16 -20.31 1.53
CA ILE A 64 6.39 -21.34 2.25
C ILE A 64 6.27 -22.62 1.40
N ALA A 65 6.08 -22.49 0.09
CA ALA A 65 6.04 -23.63 -0.81
C ALA A 65 7.40 -24.35 -0.89
N CYS A 66 8.52 -23.63 -1.04
CA CYS A 66 9.87 -24.19 -1.03
C CYS A 66 10.15 -24.96 0.28
N LEU A 67 9.75 -24.40 1.41
CA LEU A 67 9.86 -25.06 2.72
C LEU A 67 8.96 -26.31 2.80
N ARG A 68 7.73 -26.25 2.28
CA ARG A 68 6.80 -27.40 2.25
C ARG A 68 7.32 -28.56 1.39
N LYS A 69 8.11 -28.28 0.35
CA LYS A 69 8.72 -29.31 -0.51
C LYS A 69 9.76 -30.18 0.23
N LYS A 70 10.24 -29.75 1.40
CA LYS A 70 11.21 -30.51 2.20
C LYS A 70 10.59 -31.74 2.83
N ARG A 71 11.33 -32.86 2.78
CA ARG A 71 10.90 -34.13 3.37
C ARG A 71 11.36 -34.29 4.81
N LYS A 72 12.41 -33.59 5.21
CA LYS A 72 12.94 -33.57 6.58
C LYS A 72 12.42 -32.38 7.37
N ARG A 73 12.60 -32.47 8.70
CA ARG A 73 12.19 -31.45 9.64
C ARG A 73 12.95 -30.15 9.39
N ILE A 74 12.20 -29.05 9.31
CA ILE A 74 12.74 -27.69 9.30
C ILE A 74 12.63 -27.14 10.72
N LYS A 75 13.73 -26.65 11.28
CA LYS A 75 13.75 -25.99 12.58
C LYS A 75 13.93 -24.49 12.33
N VAL A 76 12.98 -23.69 12.79
CA VAL A 76 13.06 -22.23 12.71
C VAL A 76 13.24 -21.70 14.13
N LYS A 77 14.27 -20.88 14.34
CA LYS A 77 14.57 -20.23 15.62
C LYS A 77 14.50 -18.72 15.45
N TYR A 78 13.74 -18.06 16.31
CA TYR A 78 13.82 -16.61 16.44
C TYR A 78 15.04 -16.25 17.30
N THR A 79 15.86 -15.32 16.84
CA THR A 79 17.01 -14.81 17.62
C THR A 79 17.06 -13.29 17.50
N PRO A 80 16.80 -12.56 18.60
CA PRO A 80 16.76 -11.10 18.58
C PRO A 80 18.15 -10.51 18.33
N LYS A 81 18.18 -9.25 17.89
CA LYS A 81 19.43 -8.51 17.56
C LYS A 81 20.46 -8.48 18.69
N ASN A 82 20.01 -8.57 19.94
CA ASN A 82 20.87 -8.46 21.13
C ASN A 82 21.59 -9.78 21.47
N GLU A 83 21.21 -10.90 20.83
CA GLU A 83 21.81 -12.23 21.00
C GLU A 83 22.59 -12.64 19.74
N GLN A 84 23.23 -11.67 19.08
CA GLN A 84 23.85 -11.89 17.78
C GLN A 84 25.08 -12.80 17.90
N ASN A 85 25.00 -13.98 17.29
CA ASN A 85 26.12 -14.92 17.22
C ASN A 85 27.02 -14.64 15.99
N ASN A 86 28.18 -15.31 15.93
CA ASN A 86 29.15 -15.16 14.83
C ASN A 86 28.50 -15.44 13.44
N ARG A 87 27.59 -16.41 13.34
CA ARG A 87 26.92 -16.76 12.07
C ARG A 87 26.01 -15.62 11.59
N GLN A 88 25.25 -15.00 12.48
CA GLN A 88 24.39 -13.87 12.17
C GLN A 88 25.19 -12.62 11.82
N SER A 89 26.34 -12.39 12.45
CA SER A 89 27.25 -11.30 12.08
C SER A 89 27.74 -11.46 10.64
N LYS A 90 28.20 -12.68 10.27
CA LYS A 90 28.60 -13.00 8.89
C LYS A 90 27.46 -12.88 7.90
N ALA A 91 26.27 -13.40 8.22
CA ALA A 91 25.09 -13.29 7.37
C ALA A 91 24.66 -11.83 7.15
N LYS A 92 24.73 -11.00 8.20
CA LYS A 92 24.46 -9.56 8.08
C LYS A 92 25.48 -8.88 7.16
N LYS A 93 26.77 -9.19 7.32
CA LYS A 93 27.82 -8.64 6.45
C LYS A 93 27.57 -8.96 4.98
N LEU A 94 27.24 -10.20 4.65
CA LEU A 94 26.89 -10.62 3.28
C LEU A 94 25.61 -9.92 2.77
N ALA A 95 24.62 -9.69 3.64
CA ALA A 95 23.42 -8.95 3.26
C ALA A 95 23.70 -7.47 3.01
N ASP A 96 24.59 -6.85 3.79
CA ASP A 96 25.02 -5.45 3.62
C ASP A 96 25.83 -5.30 2.33
N GLU A 97 26.74 -6.25 2.03
CA GLU A 97 27.47 -6.32 0.74
C GLU A 97 26.49 -6.49 -0.44
N GLY A 98 25.53 -7.43 -0.34
CA GLY A 98 24.51 -7.65 -1.36
C GLY A 98 23.60 -6.44 -1.59
N ALA A 99 23.33 -5.63 -0.55
CA ALA A 99 22.54 -4.41 -0.68
C ALA A 99 23.27 -3.28 -1.44
N LEU A 100 24.61 -3.32 -1.49
CA LEU A 100 25.45 -2.36 -2.23
C LEU A 100 25.66 -2.77 -3.69
N ASN A 101 25.26 -3.98 -4.08
CA ASN A 101 25.43 -4.44 -5.45
C ASN A 101 24.60 -3.59 -6.43
N PRO A 102 25.20 -3.11 -7.54
CA PRO A 102 24.50 -2.28 -8.51
C PRO A 102 23.48 -3.08 -9.33
N ILE A 103 23.68 -4.40 -9.43
CA ILE A 103 22.79 -5.32 -10.14
C ILE A 103 21.99 -6.10 -9.08
N PRO A 104 20.65 -6.00 -9.07
CA PRO A 104 19.83 -6.70 -8.10
C PRO A 104 19.71 -8.21 -8.44
N ASP A 105 19.70 -9.03 -7.40
CA ASP A 105 19.43 -10.47 -7.55
C ASP A 105 18.00 -10.72 -8.01
N ILE A 106 17.84 -11.56 -9.03
CA ILE A 106 16.52 -11.99 -9.52
C ILE A 106 16.09 -13.22 -8.70
N ILE A 107 15.08 -13.04 -7.86
CA ILE A 107 14.50 -14.12 -7.06
C ILE A 107 13.30 -14.70 -7.81
N ASN A 108 13.40 -15.95 -8.24
CA ASN A 108 12.25 -16.66 -8.80
C ASN A 108 11.15 -16.76 -7.74
N THR A 109 9.92 -16.37 -8.07
CA THR A 109 8.75 -16.49 -7.17
C THR A 109 7.67 -17.41 -7.72
N GLU A 110 8.00 -18.18 -8.75
CA GLU A 110 7.14 -19.23 -9.27
C GLU A 110 6.99 -20.35 -8.26
N ILE A 111 5.77 -20.89 -8.21
CA ILE A 111 5.36 -21.90 -7.23
C ILE A 111 4.85 -23.10 -8.02
N ASP A 112 5.34 -24.27 -7.64
CA ASP A 112 4.80 -25.56 -8.10
C ASP A 112 3.28 -25.59 -7.92
N ILE A 113 2.56 -25.96 -8.98
CA ILE A 113 1.10 -25.93 -8.99
C ILE A 113 0.49 -26.82 -7.90
N GLN A 114 1.19 -27.91 -7.51
CA GLN A 114 0.75 -28.80 -6.43
C GLN A 114 0.84 -28.15 -5.03
N LEU A 115 1.68 -27.13 -4.89
CA LEU A 115 1.90 -26.40 -3.63
C LEU A 115 1.24 -25.03 -3.63
N LYS A 116 0.71 -24.60 -4.78
CA LYS A 116 0.13 -23.28 -5.00
C LYS A 116 -1.27 -23.21 -4.40
N ILE A 117 -1.40 -22.38 -3.37
CA ILE A 117 -2.70 -22.07 -2.77
C ILE A 117 -3.31 -20.90 -3.54
N THR A 118 -4.48 -21.12 -4.12
CA THR A 118 -5.22 -20.12 -4.89
C THR A 118 -6.44 -19.65 -4.13
N GLY A 119 -6.53 -18.35 -3.87
CA GLY A 119 -7.69 -17.73 -3.26
C GLY A 119 -7.81 -17.96 -1.74
N VAL A 120 -9.02 -17.75 -1.23
CA VAL A 120 -9.39 -17.85 0.18
C VAL A 120 -10.25 -19.08 0.41
N LYS A 121 -10.03 -19.74 1.55
CA LYS A 121 -10.86 -20.87 1.97
C LYS A 121 -12.26 -20.35 2.32
N LEU A 122 -13.27 -20.76 1.54
CA LEU A 122 -14.64 -20.25 1.62
C LEU A 122 -15.25 -20.34 3.02
N ASN A 123 -14.98 -21.43 3.75
CA ASN A 123 -15.52 -21.61 5.10
C ASN A 123 -14.90 -20.66 6.15
N THR A 124 -13.82 -19.94 5.82
CA THR A 124 -13.21 -18.91 6.67
C THR A 124 -13.47 -17.50 6.15
N LEU A 125 -14.22 -17.37 5.06
CA LEU A 125 -14.51 -16.11 4.41
C LEU A 125 -15.60 -15.36 5.19
N THR A 126 -15.29 -14.15 5.61
CA THR A 126 -16.28 -13.18 6.11
C THR A 126 -16.57 -12.13 5.05
N GLN A 127 -17.75 -11.49 5.10
CA GLN A 127 -18.07 -10.37 4.19
C GLN A 127 -17.01 -9.27 4.24
N ALA A 128 -16.51 -8.94 5.45
CA ALA A 128 -15.45 -7.95 5.63
C ALA A 128 -14.14 -8.36 4.92
N SER A 129 -13.75 -9.64 5.01
CA SER A 129 -12.59 -10.16 4.29
C SER A 129 -12.83 -10.20 2.77
N ALA A 130 -14.00 -10.65 2.31
CA ALA A 130 -14.37 -10.66 0.90
C ALA A 130 -14.28 -9.25 0.28
N TYR A 131 -14.86 -8.26 0.96
CA TYR A 131 -14.80 -6.87 0.54
C TYR A 131 -13.36 -6.36 0.41
N LYS A 132 -12.50 -6.63 1.40
CA LYS A 132 -11.08 -6.23 1.35
C LYS A 132 -10.36 -6.85 0.16
N MET A 133 -10.60 -8.13 -0.12
CA MET A 133 -10.02 -8.85 -1.25
C MET A 133 -10.44 -8.27 -2.60
N ILE A 134 -11.74 -8.04 -2.77
CA ILE A 134 -12.30 -7.43 -3.98
C ILE A 134 -11.69 -6.05 -4.16
N ARG A 135 -11.66 -5.26 -3.08
CA ARG A 135 -11.05 -3.93 -3.10
C ARG A 135 -9.56 -3.98 -3.47
N GLU A 136 -8.76 -4.88 -2.89
CA GLU A 136 -7.36 -5.05 -3.27
C GLU A 136 -7.20 -5.34 -4.77
N LYS A 137 -8.04 -6.23 -5.32
CA LYS A 137 -8.03 -6.56 -6.76
C LYS A 137 -8.47 -5.39 -7.64
N GLU A 138 -9.50 -4.65 -7.26
CA GLU A 138 -9.95 -3.47 -7.99
C GLU A 138 -8.91 -2.34 -7.92
N MET A 139 -8.18 -2.24 -6.80
CA MET A 139 -7.06 -1.29 -6.66
C MET A 139 -5.87 -1.62 -7.58
N GLU A 140 -5.72 -2.85 -8.07
CA GLU A 140 -4.71 -3.19 -9.10
C GLU A 140 -5.00 -2.50 -10.43
N LYS A 141 -6.28 -2.23 -10.73
CA LYS A 141 -6.74 -1.52 -11.93
C LYS A 141 -6.95 -0.03 -11.69
N TYR A 142 -6.92 0.41 -10.43
CA TYR A 142 -7.22 1.78 -10.07
C TYR A 142 -6.15 2.72 -10.63
N GLN A 143 -6.61 3.71 -11.39
CA GLN A 143 -5.78 4.82 -11.83
C GLN A 143 -6.10 6.05 -10.96
N GLU A 144 -5.03 6.66 -10.43
CA GLU A 144 -5.18 7.89 -9.67
C GLU A 144 -5.74 8.99 -10.56
N ARG A 145 -6.83 9.63 -10.10
CA ARG A 145 -7.46 10.72 -10.84
C ARG A 145 -6.53 11.92 -10.86
N ARG A 146 -6.25 12.46 -12.05
CA ARG A 146 -5.36 13.60 -12.26
C ARG A 146 -5.66 14.76 -11.31
N GLN A 147 -6.92 15.18 -11.22
CA GLN A 147 -7.27 16.33 -10.39
C GLN A 147 -7.11 16.07 -8.89
N THR A 148 -7.45 14.86 -8.44
CA THR A 148 -7.18 14.46 -7.04
C THR A 148 -5.69 14.55 -6.71
N LYS A 149 -4.83 14.10 -7.63
CA LYS A 149 -3.37 14.20 -7.46
C LYS A 149 -2.90 15.66 -7.38
N ILE A 150 -3.35 16.52 -8.29
CA ILE A 150 -3.03 17.96 -8.30
C ILE A 150 -3.45 18.60 -6.97
N ASN A 151 -4.67 18.34 -6.50
CA ASN A 151 -5.17 18.90 -5.25
C ASN A 151 -4.37 18.40 -4.04
N LEU A 152 -3.99 17.12 -4.01
CA LEU A 152 -3.13 16.56 -2.96
C LEU A 152 -1.73 17.18 -2.96
N ASP A 153 -1.15 17.42 -4.13
CA ASP A 153 0.18 18.03 -4.25
C ASP A 153 0.14 19.51 -3.85
N LEU A 154 -0.92 20.23 -4.21
CA LEU A 154 -1.16 21.60 -3.74
C LEU A 154 -1.23 21.64 -2.21
N ILE A 155 -2.02 20.76 -1.57
CA ILE A 155 -2.08 20.66 -0.11
C ILE A 155 -0.69 20.41 0.49
N LYS A 156 0.10 19.50 -0.08
CA LYS A 156 1.46 19.21 0.40
C LYS A 156 2.40 20.41 0.28
N MET A 157 2.31 21.16 -0.81
CA MET A 157 3.12 22.35 -1.08
C MET A 157 2.73 23.47 -0.11
N THR A 158 1.47 23.86 -0.06
CA THR A 158 0.98 24.92 0.83
C THR A 158 1.25 24.58 2.29
N THR A 159 1.04 23.33 2.72
CA THR A 159 1.36 22.92 4.11
C THR A 159 2.87 23.05 4.41
N LYS A 160 3.73 22.73 3.45
CA LYS A 160 5.18 22.87 3.60
C LYS A 160 5.58 24.36 3.67
N GLU A 161 5.00 25.19 2.83
CA GLU A 161 5.24 26.64 2.82
C GLU A 161 4.79 27.29 4.14
N THR A 162 3.63 26.91 4.67
CA THR A 162 3.08 27.50 5.90
C THR A 162 3.71 26.95 7.18
N PHE A 163 4.01 25.64 7.24
CA PHE A 163 4.42 24.97 8.49
C PHE A 163 5.82 24.33 8.44
N GLY A 164 6.55 24.48 7.32
CA GLY A 164 7.89 23.92 7.13
C GLY A 164 7.93 22.39 6.97
N LYS A 165 6.78 21.70 6.99
CA LYS A 165 6.69 20.23 6.89
C LYS A 165 5.66 19.81 5.85
N SER A 166 6.06 18.91 4.95
CA SER A 166 5.14 18.35 3.96
C SER A 166 4.49 17.06 4.49
N PRO A 167 3.15 17.00 4.58
CA PRO A 167 2.46 15.79 5.05
C PRO A 167 2.47 14.70 3.97
N SER A 168 2.40 13.43 4.39
CA SER A 168 2.14 12.34 3.45
C SER A 168 0.68 12.35 2.98
N THR A 169 0.39 11.80 1.81
CA THR A 169 -1.00 11.62 1.33
C THR A 169 -1.89 10.91 2.35
N SER A 170 -1.34 9.91 3.06
CA SER A 170 -2.08 9.21 4.12
C SER A 170 -2.41 10.11 5.31
N MET A 171 -1.52 11.05 5.66
CA MET A 171 -1.78 12.01 6.74
C MET A 171 -2.90 12.98 6.35
N ILE A 172 -2.92 13.47 5.11
CA ILE A 172 -3.98 14.33 4.60
C ILE A 172 -5.34 13.62 4.68
N TRP A 173 -5.44 12.38 4.20
CA TRP A 173 -6.70 11.65 4.27
C TRP A 173 -7.13 11.30 5.70
N LYS A 174 -6.16 11.13 6.62
CA LYS A 174 -6.44 10.88 8.04
C LYS A 174 -6.90 12.17 8.74
N SER A 175 -6.32 13.32 8.42
CA SER A 175 -6.66 14.60 9.06
C SER A 175 -8.09 15.02 8.76
N ILE A 176 -8.55 14.89 7.51
CA ILE A 176 -9.95 15.20 7.16
C ILE A 176 -10.97 14.25 7.82
N LYS A 177 -10.51 13.12 8.39
CA LYS A 177 -11.35 12.16 9.11
C LYS A 177 -11.27 12.30 10.63
N HIS A 178 -10.64 13.36 11.14
CA HIS A 178 -10.48 13.58 12.57
C HIS A 178 -11.82 13.66 13.30
N LYS A 179 -11.88 13.11 14.52
CA LYS A 179 -13.13 13.03 15.30
C LYS A 179 -13.78 14.40 15.55
N ASP A 180 -12.97 15.45 15.65
CA ASP A 180 -13.41 16.82 15.93
C ASP A 180 -14.00 17.53 14.69
N ILE A 181 -13.87 16.95 13.50
CA ILE A 181 -14.47 17.49 12.27
C ILE A 181 -15.86 16.89 12.10
N SER A 182 -16.90 17.71 11.92
CA SER A 182 -18.26 17.20 11.69
C SER A 182 -18.37 16.43 10.38
N LYS A 183 -19.28 15.44 10.30
CA LYS A 183 -19.44 14.58 9.11
C LYS A 183 -19.63 15.38 7.81
N ASN A 184 -20.37 16.49 7.88
CA ASN A 184 -20.65 17.35 6.72
C ASN A 184 -19.36 18.02 6.21
N ILE A 185 -18.50 18.50 7.12
CA ILE A 185 -17.21 19.10 6.75
C ILE A 185 -16.27 18.02 6.18
N ARG A 186 -16.25 16.81 6.76
CA ARG A 186 -15.44 15.69 6.21
C ARG A 186 -15.85 15.36 4.78
N TYR A 187 -17.15 15.33 4.51
CA TYR A 187 -17.70 15.08 3.19
C TYR A 187 -17.33 16.20 2.21
N PHE A 188 -17.48 17.46 2.63
CA PHE A 188 -17.08 18.62 1.84
C PHE A 188 -15.60 18.58 1.46
N LEU A 189 -14.70 18.38 2.43
CA LEU A 189 -13.26 18.29 2.19
C LEU A 189 -12.91 17.11 1.28
N TRP A 190 -13.55 15.96 1.48
CA TRP A 190 -13.36 14.79 0.62
C TRP A 190 -13.77 15.09 -0.84
N MET A 191 -14.96 15.67 -1.04
CA MET A 191 -15.47 16.05 -2.36
C MET A 191 -14.58 17.10 -3.04
N ALA A 192 -14.12 18.11 -2.28
CA ALA A 192 -13.24 19.16 -2.77
C ALA A 192 -11.88 18.59 -3.22
N ILE A 193 -11.23 17.76 -2.39
CA ILE A 193 -9.95 17.12 -2.75
C ILE A 193 -10.13 16.24 -4.00
N HIS A 194 -11.24 15.52 -4.10
CA HIS A 194 -11.52 14.65 -5.24
C HIS A 194 -11.99 15.37 -6.51
N ASP A 195 -12.22 16.68 -6.47
CA ASP A 195 -12.86 17.45 -7.54
C ASP A 195 -14.20 16.82 -7.98
N ALA A 196 -15.01 16.46 -6.98
CA ALA A 196 -16.26 15.73 -7.19
C ALA A 196 -17.50 16.64 -7.26
N TYR A 197 -17.34 17.94 -7.05
CA TYR A 197 -18.43 18.90 -7.21
C TYR A 197 -18.68 19.23 -8.69
N MET A 198 -19.95 19.40 -9.05
CA MET A 198 -20.34 19.85 -10.39
C MET A 198 -20.11 21.36 -10.54
N ILE A 199 -18.87 21.74 -10.81
CA ILE A 199 -18.40 23.12 -11.04
C ILE A 199 -17.36 23.13 -12.15
N GLY A 200 -17.12 24.30 -12.76
CA GLY A 200 -16.02 24.47 -13.71
C GLY A 200 -16.10 23.50 -14.89
N ASN A 201 -14.95 22.92 -15.22
CA ASN A 201 -14.77 21.97 -16.32
C ASN A 201 -15.69 20.72 -16.21
N ASN A 202 -16.27 20.42 -15.04
CA ASN A 202 -17.22 19.33 -14.93
C ASN A 202 -18.51 19.58 -15.74
N TRP A 203 -18.90 20.84 -15.93
CA TRP A 203 -20.02 21.23 -16.79
C TRP A 203 -19.69 21.19 -18.28
N GLU A 204 -18.41 21.24 -18.65
CA GLU A 204 -17.93 21.27 -20.04
C GLU A 204 -17.74 19.88 -20.65
N LYS A 205 -18.03 18.82 -19.88
CA LYS A 205 -17.90 17.45 -20.36
C LYS A 205 -18.85 17.18 -21.54
N PRO A 206 -18.44 16.35 -22.51
CA PRO A 206 -19.30 15.93 -23.61
C PRO A 206 -20.62 15.35 -23.08
N GLY A 207 -21.75 15.85 -23.57
CA GLY A 207 -23.10 15.41 -23.19
C GLY A 207 -23.93 16.43 -22.40
N PHE A 208 -23.32 17.50 -21.86
CA PHE A 208 -24.08 18.60 -21.26
C PHE A 208 -24.60 19.59 -22.31
N LYS A 209 -25.86 20.03 -22.17
CA LYS A 209 -26.45 21.10 -22.99
C LYS A 209 -25.73 22.44 -22.76
N SER A 210 -25.74 23.33 -23.74
CA SER A 210 -25.11 24.66 -23.69
C SER A 210 -25.52 25.48 -22.45
N GLU A 211 -26.80 25.42 -22.06
CA GLU A 211 -27.33 26.08 -20.85
C GLU A 211 -26.62 25.63 -19.56
N PHE A 212 -26.20 24.36 -19.47
CA PHE A 212 -25.45 23.86 -18.33
C PHE A 212 -23.97 24.23 -18.42
N GLN A 213 -23.40 24.28 -19.62
CA GLN A 213 -22.01 24.67 -19.83
C GLN A 213 -21.75 26.12 -19.41
N GLN A 214 -22.75 27.00 -19.50
CA GLN A 214 -22.65 28.38 -18.98
C GLN A 214 -22.33 28.44 -17.47
N ARG A 215 -22.60 27.37 -16.71
CA ARG A 215 -22.25 27.24 -15.29
C ARG A 215 -20.79 26.87 -15.03
N SER A 216 -19.98 26.66 -16.08
CA SER A 216 -18.56 26.38 -15.92
C SER A 216 -17.75 27.61 -15.50
N SER A 217 -18.28 28.81 -15.74
CA SER A 217 -17.57 30.06 -15.50
C SER A 217 -18.33 30.95 -14.53
N CYS A 218 -17.60 31.67 -13.70
CA CYS A 218 -18.19 32.65 -12.79
C CYS A 218 -18.65 33.88 -13.57
N THR A 219 -19.92 34.26 -13.41
CA THR A 219 -20.54 35.43 -14.07
C THR A 219 -19.92 36.76 -13.65
N ASN A 220 -19.32 36.82 -12.47
CA ASN A 220 -18.79 38.07 -11.90
C ASN A 220 -17.30 38.26 -12.24
N CYS A 221 -16.56 37.16 -12.34
CA CYS A 221 -15.10 37.18 -12.53
C CYS A 221 -14.68 36.76 -13.95
N ASN A 222 -15.59 36.20 -14.75
CA ASN A 222 -15.33 35.70 -16.11
C ASN A 222 -14.15 34.72 -16.21
N VAL A 223 -13.99 33.88 -15.17
CA VAL A 223 -13.00 32.80 -15.12
C VAL A 223 -13.69 31.47 -14.84
N THR A 224 -13.05 30.36 -15.20
CA THR A 224 -13.53 29.01 -14.85
C THR A 224 -13.76 28.91 -13.35
N GLU A 225 -14.94 28.45 -12.97
CA GLU A 225 -15.35 28.35 -11.59
C GLU A 225 -14.80 27.08 -10.94
N THR A 226 -13.64 27.22 -10.29
CA THR A 226 -13.01 26.15 -9.50
C THR A 226 -13.33 26.30 -8.02
N MET A 227 -13.12 25.24 -7.24
CA MET A 227 -13.30 25.31 -5.77
C MET A 227 -12.38 26.36 -5.13
N GLU A 228 -11.15 26.50 -5.64
CA GLU A 228 -10.22 27.55 -5.20
C GLU A 228 -10.76 28.95 -5.52
N HIS A 229 -11.31 29.13 -6.74
CA HIS A 229 -11.92 30.40 -7.12
C HIS A 229 -13.08 30.75 -6.17
N ILE A 230 -14.04 29.85 -6.00
CA ILE A 230 -15.23 30.06 -5.14
C ILE A 230 -14.81 30.44 -3.71
N LEU A 231 -13.86 29.73 -3.12
CA LEU A 231 -13.52 29.87 -1.70
C LEU A 231 -12.53 31.00 -1.41
N THR A 232 -11.65 31.36 -2.34
CA THR A 232 -10.48 32.22 -2.03
C THR A 232 -10.22 33.37 -3.00
N LYS A 233 -10.83 33.37 -4.20
CA LYS A 233 -10.52 34.39 -5.23
C LYS A 233 -11.73 35.15 -5.75
N CYS A 234 -12.94 34.62 -5.58
CA CYS A 234 -14.15 35.17 -6.18
C CYS A 234 -14.49 36.54 -5.58
N LYS A 235 -14.80 37.51 -6.46
CA LYS A 235 -15.18 38.89 -6.08
C LYS A 235 -16.68 39.06 -5.85
N ALA A 236 -17.49 38.01 -5.99
CA ALA A 236 -18.91 38.06 -5.70
C ALA A 236 -19.14 38.37 -4.21
N SER A 237 -20.15 39.17 -3.90
CA SER A 237 -20.35 39.80 -2.58
C SER A 237 -20.38 38.82 -1.40
N GLY A 238 -20.76 37.57 -1.64
CA GLY A 238 -20.87 36.54 -0.60
C GLY A 238 -19.58 36.28 0.19
N GLN A 239 -18.39 36.60 -0.32
CA GLN A 239 -17.15 36.51 0.48
C GLN A 239 -16.97 37.66 1.48
N LYS A 240 -17.61 38.82 1.25
CA LYS A 240 -17.52 39.99 2.14
C LYS A 240 -18.49 39.91 3.32
N GLU A 241 -19.42 38.96 3.29
CA GLU A 241 -20.54 38.84 4.24
C GLU A 241 -20.38 37.67 5.24
N ILE A 242 -19.21 36.99 5.24
CA ILE A 242 -18.88 35.86 6.14
C ILE A 242 -17.99 36.33 7.28
#